data_AF-A0A1U9NJ77-F1
#
_entry.id   AF-A0A1U9NJ77-F1
#
_cell.length_a   1.000
_cell.length_b   1.000
_cell.length_c   1.000
_cell.angle_alpha   90.00
_cell.angle_beta   90.00
_cell.angle_gamma   90.00
#
_symmetry.space_group_name_H-M   'P 1'
#
loop_
_entity.id
_entity.type
_entity.pdbx_description
1 polymer ?
#
loop_
_entity_poly.entity_id
_entity_poly.type
_entity_poly.pdbx_seq_one_letter_code
_entity_poly.pdbx_strand_id
1 'polypeptide(L)'
;MEQQMNSYGMTVVVMTNQRGDIRWELGRMLDQLGVRCAYCSDMYEVAGEVVDTERRRAMVLLDTEKLSEGNMSLVDFCLANNIRIACVGTLGAAKSMSLISKVISHGVPVFQNTASLREYILTACDGKAKPEMDAEKTRCQKGNTAGKKAGTKREIVISQDELDALLGTV
;
A
#
# COMPACT_ATOMS: atom_id res chain seq x y z
N MET A 1 -35.79 -12.51 0.88
CA MET A 1 -34.58 -12.37 0.06
C MET A 1 -33.46 -11.95 1.01
N GLU A 2 -32.60 -12.87 1.43
CA GLU A 2 -31.38 -12.51 2.15
C GLU A 2 -30.33 -12.13 1.10
N GLN A 3 -29.86 -10.88 1.12
CA GLN A 3 -28.67 -10.50 0.36
C GLN A 3 -27.50 -11.30 0.94
N GLN A 4 -27.00 -12.28 0.19
CA GLN A 4 -25.72 -12.93 0.50
C GLN A 4 -24.64 -11.83 0.47
N MET A 5 -24.17 -11.43 1.65
CA MET A 5 -23.03 -10.53 1.77
C MET A 5 -21.79 -11.29 1.27
N ASN A 6 -21.28 -10.89 0.11
CA ASN A 6 -19.99 -11.34 -0.40
C ASN A 6 -18.91 -10.91 0.59
N SER A 7 -18.38 -11.84 1.37
CA SER A 7 -17.20 -11.60 2.17
C SER A 7 -15.97 -11.92 1.33
N TYR A 8 -15.17 -10.90 1.01
CA TYR A 8 -13.95 -11.04 0.22
C TYR A 8 -12.78 -11.69 0.98
N GLY A 9 -12.98 -12.07 2.25
CA GLY A 9 -11.96 -12.73 3.07
C GLY A 9 -10.73 -11.88 3.38
N MET A 10 -10.72 -10.59 3.01
CA MET A 10 -9.64 -9.63 3.24
C MET A 10 -9.99 -8.69 4.41
N THR A 11 -9.01 -8.39 5.26
CA THR A 11 -9.08 -7.33 6.26
C THR A 11 -8.28 -6.12 5.77
N VAL A 12 -8.92 -4.95 5.79
CA VAL A 12 -8.24 -3.67 5.61
C VAL A 12 -7.95 -3.08 6.98
N VAL A 13 -6.66 -2.90 7.29
CA VAL A 13 -6.16 -2.32 8.52
C VAL A 13 -5.79 -0.86 8.23
N VAL A 14 -6.58 0.06 8.76
CA VAL A 14 -6.41 1.50 8.54
C VAL A 14 -5.66 2.09 9.73
N MET A 15 -4.46 2.61 9.48
CA MET A 15 -3.72 3.37 10.47
C MET A 15 -4.15 4.84 10.41
N THR A 16 -4.92 5.27 11.39
CA THR A 16 -5.32 6.68 11.57
C THR A 16 -5.50 7.00 13.05
N ASN A 17 -4.99 8.15 13.47
CA ASN A 17 -5.18 8.65 14.83
C ASN A 17 -6.41 9.58 14.96
N GLN A 18 -7.19 9.77 13.89
CA GLN A 18 -8.37 10.64 13.92
C GLN A 18 -9.69 9.88 14.05
N ARG A 19 -10.58 10.43 14.86
CA ARG A 19 -12.03 10.23 14.77
C ARG A 19 -12.59 11.29 13.83
N GLY A 20 -12.26 11.20 12.54
CA GLY A 20 -12.61 12.22 11.53
C GLY A 20 -13.42 11.66 10.36
N ASP A 21 -13.83 12.57 9.46
CA ASP A 21 -14.67 12.26 8.29
C ASP A 21 -14.07 11.17 7.39
N ILE A 22 -12.75 11.13 7.22
CA ILE A 22 -12.05 10.07 6.48
C ILE A 22 -12.32 8.68 7.07
N ARG A 23 -12.31 8.53 8.40
CA ARG A 23 -12.61 7.25 9.05
C ARG A 23 -14.06 6.83 8.78
N TRP A 24 -14.98 7.78 8.74
CA TRP A 24 -16.38 7.52 8.49
C TRP A 24 -16.65 7.17 7.02
N GLU A 25 -16.10 7.96 6.07
CA GLU A 25 -16.24 7.73 4.64
C GLU A 25 -15.57 6.42 4.21
N LEU A 26 -14.33 6.20 4.64
CA LEU A 26 -13.60 4.97 4.36
C LEU A 26 -14.28 3.76 4.99
N GLY A 27 -14.78 3.89 6.23
CA GLY A 27 -15.54 2.85 6.90
C GLY A 27 -16.82 2.49 6.15
N ARG A 28 -17.60 3.49 5.72
CA ARG A 28 -18.81 3.28 4.94
C ARG A 28 -18.50 2.62 3.59
N MET A 29 -17.43 3.03 2.93
CA MET A 29 -17.00 2.43 1.67
C MET A 29 -16.62 0.95 1.87
N LEU A 30 -15.80 0.64 2.88
CA LEU A 30 -15.36 -0.73 3.17
C LEU A 30 -16.52 -1.64 3.60
N ASP A 31 -17.47 -1.11 4.37
CA ASP A 31 -18.69 -1.80 4.78
C ASP A 31 -19.59 -2.14 3.57
N GLN A 32 -19.78 -1.19 2.66
CA GLN A 32 -20.50 -1.43 1.40
C GLN A 32 -19.82 -2.46 0.50
N LEU A 33 -18.50 -2.59 0.61
CA LEU A 33 -17.74 -3.62 -0.08
C LEU A 33 -17.79 -4.97 0.65
N GLY A 34 -18.36 -5.07 1.85
CA GLY A 34 -18.31 -6.31 2.64
C GLY A 34 -16.89 -6.70 3.08
N VAL A 35 -15.99 -5.72 3.17
CA VAL A 35 -14.59 -5.88 3.57
C VAL A 35 -14.45 -5.57 5.05
N ARG A 36 -13.84 -6.47 5.82
CA ARG A 36 -13.60 -6.22 7.25
C ARG A 36 -12.60 -5.06 7.38
N CYS A 37 -12.92 -4.09 8.22
CA CYS A 37 -12.04 -2.97 8.51
C CYS A 37 -11.62 -2.98 9.98
N ALA A 38 -10.33 -2.77 10.25
CA ALA A 38 -9.77 -2.54 11.58
C ALA A 38 -9.12 -1.15 11.60
N TYR A 39 -9.33 -0.38 12.67
CA TYR A 39 -8.74 0.95 12.83
C TYR A 39 -7.70 0.91 13.93
N CYS A 40 -6.47 1.24 13.55
CA CYS A 40 -5.31 1.25 14.43
C CYS A 40 -4.80 2.67 14.60
N SER A 41 -4.42 3.01 15.82
CA SER A 41 -3.87 4.31 16.20
C SER A 41 -2.34 4.35 16.17
N ASP A 42 -1.71 3.19 16.26
CA ASP A 42 -0.25 3.03 16.21
C ASP A 42 0.19 1.80 15.40
N MET A 43 1.50 1.68 15.18
CA MET A 43 2.11 0.59 14.41
C MET A 43 1.97 -0.78 15.08
N TYR A 44 1.98 -0.85 16.41
CA TYR A 44 1.90 -2.12 17.12
C TYR A 44 0.52 -2.74 16.98
N GLU A 45 -0.53 -1.92 17.05
CA GLU A 45 -1.90 -2.33 16.74
C GLU A 45 -2.01 -2.83 15.30
N VAL A 46 -1.41 -2.12 14.32
CA VAL A 46 -1.39 -2.57 12.92
C VAL A 46 -0.70 -3.94 12.81
N ALA A 47 0.47 -4.10 13.42
CA ALA A 47 1.21 -5.36 13.39
C ALA A 47 0.40 -6.50 14.03
N GLY A 48 -0.30 -6.25 15.13
CA GLY A 48 -1.21 -7.21 15.77
C GLY A 48 -2.32 -7.65 14.82
N GLU A 49 -3.08 -6.71 14.26
CA GLU A 49 -4.18 -7.00 13.33
C GLU A 49 -3.73 -7.72 12.05
N VAL A 50 -2.54 -7.40 11.55
CA VAL A 50 -1.93 -8.04 10.37
C VAL A 50 -1.34 -9.42 10.68
N VAL A 51 -1.04 -9.74 11.94
CA VAL A 51 -0.66 -11.09 12.36
C VAL A 51 -1.90 -11.94 12.59
N ASP A 52 -2.93 -11.37 13.23
CA ASP A 52 -4.21 -12.03 13.51
C ASP A 52 -5.00 -12.30 12.23
N THR A 53 -4.92 -11.39 11.26
CA THR A 53 -5.37 -11.63 9.89
C THR A 53 -4.25 -12.34 9.14
N GLU A 54 -4.47 -13.52 8.56
CA GLU A 54 -3.47 -14.17 7.68
C GLU A 54 -2.84 -13.13 6.72
N ARG A 55 -1.53 -12.89 6.80
CA ARG A 55 -0.84 -11.75 6.13
C ARG A 55 -1.24 -11.51 4.68
N ARG A 56 -1.51 -12.57 3.90
CA ARG A 56 -1.93 -12.51 2.48
C ARG A 56 -3.32 -11.91 2.27
N ARG A 57 -4.11 -11.86 3.33
CA ARG A 57 -5.48 -11.31 3.42
C ARG A 57 -5.51 -9.98 4.17
N ALA A 58 -4.37 -9.39 4.49
CA ALA A 58 -4.30 -8.07 5.09
C ALA A 58 -3.91 -7.01 4.03
N MET A 59 -4.53 -5.86 4.11
CA MET A 59 -4.11 -4.64 3.42
C MET A 59 -3.98 -3.51 4.44
N VAL A 60 -2.87 -2.79 4.43
CA VAL A 60 -2.64 -1.64 5.31
C VAL A 60 -2.91 -0.34 4.56
N LEU A 61 -3.72 0.55 5.14
CA LEU A 61 -3.94 1.90 4.63
C LEU A 61 -3.33 2.93 5.57
N LEU A 62 -2.50 3.82 5.02
CA LEU A 62 -1.91 4.94 5.74
C LEU A 62 -2.57 6.25 5.34
N ASP A 63 -2.86 7.11 6.33
CA ASP A 63 -3.32 8.47 6.09
C ASP A 63 -2.13 9.38 5.69
N THR A 64 -2.17 9.91 4.47
CA THR A 64 -1.15 10.82 3.92
C THR A 64 -0.99 12.11 4.74
N GLU A 65 -2.03 12.60 5.41
CA GLU A 65 -1.94 13.82 6.23
C GLU A 65 -1.15 13.62 7.51
N LYS A 66 -0.98 12.37 7.93
CA LYS A 66 -0.37 11.97 9.20
C LYS A 66 0.86 11.11 9.00
N LEU A 67 1.32 11.00 7.75
CA LEU A 67 2.54 10.32 7.41
C LEU A 67 3.72 10.96 8.17
N SER A 68 4.45 10.12 8.90
CA SER A 68 5.62 10.47 9.68
C SER A 68 6.77 9.53 9.33
N GLU A 69 8.01 9.88 9.70
CA GLU A 69 9.16 8.98 9.53
C GLU A 69 8.94 7.63 10.23
N GLY A 70 8.17 7.60 11.34
CA GLY A 70 7.79 6.36 12.01
C GLY A 70 6.93 5.43 11.16
N ASN A 71 6.16 5.96 10.20
CA ASN A 71 5.38 5.16 9.27
C ASN A 71 6.26 4.49 8.20
N MET A 72 7.48 4.97 7.95
CA MET A 72 8.38 4.35 6.96
C MET A 72 8.79 2.94 7.39
N SER A 73 9.05 2.73 8.67
CA SER A 73 9.32 1.38 9.19
C SER A 73 8.12 0.43 8.99
N LEU A 74 6.90 0.95 8.93
CA LEU A 74 5.69 0.15 8.68
C LEU A 74 5.58 -0.17 7.19
N VAL A 75 5.93 0.77 6.32
CA VAL A 75 6.07 0.53 4.88
C VAL A 75 7.07 -0.59 4.63
N ASP A 76 8.26 -0.49 5.22
CA ASP A 76 9.30 -1.52 5.09
C ASP A 76 8.82 -2.88 5.60
N PHE A 77 8.15 -2.90 6.76
CA PHE A 77 7.55 -4.12 7.32
C PHE A 77 6.53 -4.74 6.37
N CYS A 78 5.60 -3.96 5.81
CA CYS A 78 4.58 -4.45 4.90
C CYS A 78 5.21 -5.03 3.62
N LEU A 79 6.15 -4.31 3.02
CA LEU A 79 6.82 -4.74 1.79
C LEU A 79 7.64 -6.02 2.02
N ALA A 80 8.41 -6.09 3.10
CA ALA A 80 9.22 -7.27 3.43
C ALA A 80 8.38 -8.53 3.67
N ASN A 81 7.12 -8.38 4.06
CA ASN A 81 6.21 -9.48 4.36
C ASN A 81 5.14 -9.72 3.29
N ASN A 82 5.27 -9.08 2.11
CA ASN A 82 4.29 -9.14 1.02
C ASN A 82 2.86 -8.78 1.46
N ILE A 83 2.73 -7.84 2.40
CA ILE A 83 1.46 -7.26 2.83
C ILE A 83 1.16 -6.08 1.91
N ARG A 84 -0.06 -6.03 1.38
CA ARG A 84 -0.48 -4.91 0.53
C ARG A 84 -0.53 -3.64 1.37
N ILE A 85 0.02 -2.56 0.85
CA ILE A 85 -0.02 -1.26 1.51
C ILE A 85 -0.36 -0.17 0.50
N ALA A 86 -1.15 0.81 0.92
CA ALA A 86 -1.44 2.01 0.15
C ALA A 86 -1.58 3.20 1.09
N CYS A 87 -1.43 4.40 0.53
CA CYS A 87 -1.74 5.64 1.24
C CYS A 87 -3.02 6.27 0.69
N VAL A 88 -3.80 6.89 1.57
CA VAL A 88 -5.03 7.60 1.24
C VAL A 88 -5.00 9.01 1.80
N GLY A 89 -5.51 9.96 1.03
CA GLY A 89 -5.74 11.34 1.46
C GLY A 89 -5.30 12.34 0.42
N THR A 90 -5.58 13.62 0.69
CA THR A 90 -5.33 14.68 -0.28
C THR A 90 -3.86 15.11 -0.21
N LEU A 91 -3.17 15.13 -1.35
CA LEU A 91 -1.76 15.57 -1.40
C LEU A 91 -1.58 17.00 -0.89
N GLY A 92 -2.59 17.86 -1.05
CA GLY A 92 -2.57 19.24 -0.53
C GLY A 92 -2.62 19.35 0.99
N ALA A 93 -3.10 18.31 1.69
CA ALA A 93 -3.13 18.25 3.16
C ALA A 93 -1.94 17.47 3.76
N ALA A 94 -1.07 16.91 2.90
CA ALA A 94 0.11 16.21 3.32
C ALA A 94 1.09 17.17 4.01
N LYS A 95 1.39 16.92 5.28
CA LYS A 95 2.36 17.72 6.04
C LYS A 95 3.78 17.62 5.49
N SER A 96 4.08 16.59 4.69
CA SER A 96 5.43 16.32 4.22
C SER A 96 5.43 15.67 2.83
N MET A 97 5.59 16.51 1.79
CA MET A 97 5.80 16.05 0.42
C MET A 97 7.04 15.15 0.28
N SER A 98 8.07 15.38 1.11
CA SER A 98 9.26 14.52 1.14
C SER A 98 8.96 13.10 1.61
N LEU A 99 8.07 12.92 2.58
CA LEU A 99 7.66 11.58 3.03
C LEU A 99 6.79 10.87 1.99
N ILE A 100 5.89 11.59 1.33
CA ILE A 100 5.09 11.02 0.24
C ILE A 100 5.99 10.57 -0.92
N SER A 101 6.96 11.40 -1.31
CA SER A 101 7.93 11.04 -2.35
C SER A 101 8.72 9.77 -1.97
N LYS A 102 9.14 9.65 -0.70
CA LYS A 102 9.76 8.41 -0.20
C LYS A 102 8.80 7.21 -0.34
N VAL A 103 7.56 7.32 0.11
CA VAL A 103 6.55 6.25 0.00
C VAL A 103 6.35 5.79 -1.45
N ILE A 104 6.22 6.75 -2.38
CA ILE A 104 6.09 6.46 -3.83
C ILE A 104 7.34 5.74 -4.35
N SER A 105 8.54 6.16 -3.93
CA SER A 105 9.79 5.50 -4.33
C SER A 105 9.92 4.05 -3.84
N HIS A 106 9.18 3.68 -2.78
CA HIS A 106 9.06 2.29 -2.30
C HIS A 106 7.99 1.49 -3.07
N GLY A 107 7.35 2.08 -4.07
CA GLY A 107 6.30 1.45 -4.88
C GLY A 107 4.92 1.41 -4.22
N VAL A 108 4.71 2.19 -3.15
CA VAL A 108 3.43 2.24 -2.45
C VAL A 108 2.48 3.22 -3.17
N PRO A 109 1.30 2.76 -3.63
CA PRO A 109 0.34 3.63 -4.31
C PRO A 109 -0.28 4.65 -3.35
N VAL A 110 -0.56 5.84 -3.87
CA VAL A 110 -1.18 6.94 -3.12
C VAL A 110 -2.47 7.36 -3.82
N PHE A 111 -3.59 7.33 -3.08
CA PHE A 111 -4.92 7.62 -3.60
C PHE A 111 -5.49 8.91 -3.02
N GLN A 112 -5.89 9.83 -3.89
CA GLN A 112 -6.49 11.11 -3.52
C GLN A 112 -8.02 11.07 -3.43
N ASN A 113 -8.63 10.02 -3.95
CA ASN A 113 -10.08 9.88 -4.00
C ASN A 113 -10.50 8.44 -3.64
N THR A 114 -11.73 8.30 -3.16
CA THR A 114 -12.28 7.02 -2.71
C THR A 114 -12.65 6.09 -3.85
N ALA A 115 -12.90 6.59 -5.07
CA ALA A 115 -13.23 5.77 -6.23
C ALA A 115 -12.03 4.92 -6.70
N SER A 116 -10.86 5.54 -6.89
CA SER A 116 -9.63 4.85 -7.25
C SER A 116 -9.16 3.90 -6.14
N LEU A 117 -9.32 4.30 -4.88
CA LEU A 117 -9.02 3.43 -3.73
C LEU A 117 -9.94 2.20 -3.72
N ARG A 118 -11.23 2.38 -3.98
CA ARG A 118 -12.22 1.30 -4.07
C ARG A 118 -11.84 0.28 -5.14
N GLU A 119 -11.48 0.75 -6.34
CA GLU A 119 -11.08 -0.14 -7.44
C GLU A 119 -9.81 -0.92 -7.10
N TYR A 120 -8.84 -0.27 -6.46
CA TYR A 120 -7.62 -0.93 -5.98
C TYR A 120 -7.91 -2.03 -4.94
N ILE A 121 -8.77 -1.74 -3.96
CA ILE A 121 -9.20 -2.72 -2.94
C ILE A 121 -9.92 -3.90 -3.59
N LEU A 122 -10.85 -3.64 -4.52
CA LEU A 122 -11.57 -4.70 -5.24
C LEU A 122 -10.62 -5.58 -6.05
N THR A 123 -9.65 -4.99 -6.74
CA THR A 123 -8.64 -5.73 -7.52
C THR A 123 -7.76 -6.61 -6.62
N ALA A 124 -7.45 -6.12 -5.42
CA ALA A 124 -6.74 -6.89 -4.40
C ALA A 124 -7.58 -8.04 -3.83
N CYS A 125 -8.87 -7.80 -3.59
CA CYS A 125 -9.83 -8.80 -3.11
C CYS A 125 -10.04 -9.95 -4.13
N ASP A 126 -10.18 -9.62 -5.41
CA ASP A 126 -10.48 -10.60 -6.47
C ASP A 126 -9.29 -11.51 -6.82
N GLY A 127 -8.11 -11.29 -6.20
CA GLY A 127 -6.88 -12.02 -6.52
C GLY A 127 -6.37 -11.77 -7.95
N LYS A 128 -6.98 -10.84 -8.69
CA LYS A 128 -6.57 -10.41 -10.03
C LYS A 128 -5.48 -9.34 -10.02
N ALA A 129 -5.13 -8.81 -8.85
CA ALA A 129 -3.87 -8.11 -8.66
C ALA A 129 -2.70 -9.09 -8.86
N LYS A 130 -2.38 -9.40 -10.11
CA LYS A 130 -1.00 -9.58 -10.54
C LYS A 130 -0.42 -8.16 -10.66
N PRO A 131 0.39 -7.66 -9.71
CA PRO A 131 1.58 -6.96 -10.16
C PRO A 131 2.37 -8.00 -10.96
N GLU A 132 2.58 -7.75 -12.24
CA GLU A 132 3.43 -8.58 -13.08
C GLU A 132 4.84 -8.63 -12.48
N MET A 133 5.09 -9.63 -11.65
CA MET A 133 6.40 -10.21 -11.40
C MET A 133 6.24 -11.72 -11.33
N ASP A 134 5.98 -12.31 -12.50
CA ASP A 134 6.50 -13.64 -12.82
C ASP A 134 8.04 -13.51 -12.96
N ALA A 135 8.74 -13.35 -11.82
CA ALA A 135 10.20 -13.48 -11.74
C ALA A 135 10.60 -14.85 -11.18
N GLU A 136 9.75 -15.86 -11.28
CA GLU A 136 10.05 -17.24 -10.86
C GLU A 136 9.62 -18.28 -11.90
N LYS A 137 9.93 -18.03 -13.18
CA LYS A 137 10.16 -19.10 -14.16
C LYS A 137 11.36 -18.78 -15.04
N THR A 138 12.54 -18.67 -14.45
CA THR A 138 13.79 -19.01 -15.15
C THR A 138 14.58 -19.98 -14.30
N ARG A 139 14.13 -21.24 -14.35
CA ARG A 139 14.92 -22.40 -13.92
C ARG A 139 16.31 -22.29 -14.52
N CYS A 140 17.30 -22.45 -13.65
CA CYS A 140 18.69 -22.75 -13.96
C CYS A 140 18.85 -23.51 -15.29
N GLN A 141 19.37 -22.84 -16.30
CA GLN A 141 20.18 -23.49 -17.32
C GLN A 141 21.63 -23.05 -17.10
N LYS A 142 22.47 -24.08 -16.92
CA LYS A 142 23.91 -24.03 -16.63
C LYS A 142 24.66 -23.15 -17.65
N GLY A 143 25.61 -22.35 -17.16
CA GLY A 143 26.58 -21.67 -18.03
C GLY A 143 27.49 -20.66 -17.31
N ASN A 144 28.53 -21.16 -16.65
CA ASN A 144 29.88 -20.60 -16.44
C ASN A 144 30.17 -19.08 -16.27
N THR A 145 30.90 -18.84 -15.17
CA THR A 145 32.13 -18.02 -14.98
C THR A 145 32.10 -16.49 -14.87
N ALA A 146 32.59 -16.07 -13.68
CA ALA A 146 33.61 -15.05 -13.42
C ALA A 146 33.28 -13.55 -13.60
N GLY A 147 33.40 -12.81 -12.48
CA GLY A 147 33.63 -11.37 -12.51
C GLY A 147 33.21 -10.65 -11.23
N LYS A 148 34.09 -10.57 -10.23
CA LYS A 148 33.98 -9.64 -9.09
C LYS A 148 33.93 -8.18 -9.59
N LYS A 149 33.06 -7.35 -9.00
CA LYS A 149 33.28 -5.94 -8.58
C LYS A 149 31.99 -5.45 -7.89
N ALA A 150 31.99 -5.26 -6.57
CA ALA A 150 32.28 -3.99 -5.88
C ALA A 150 31.28 -2.88 -6.25
N GLY A 151 30.51 -2.46 -5.25
CA GLY A 151 29.29 -1.68 -5.40
C GLY A 151 29.45 -0.26 -5.92
N THR A 152 28.32 0.29 -6.32
CA THR A 152 28.12 1.74 -6.49
C THR A 152 26.63 1.99 -6.28
N LYS A 153 26.26 2.75 -5.24
CA LYS A 153 24.90 3.31 -5.14
C LYS A 153 24.74 4.22 -6.35
N ARG A 154 23.82 3.88 -7.25
CA ARG A 154 23.34 4.82 -8.26
C ARG A 154 22.19 5.58 -7.63
N GLU A 155 22.43 6.84 -7.28
CA GLU A 155 21.34 7.77 -7.01
C GLU A 155 20.59 7.97 -8.33
N ILE A 156 19.32 7.58 -8.35
CA ILE A 156 18.41 7.89 -9.44
C ILE A 156 17.96 9.32 -9.16
N VAL A 157 18.57 10.29 -9.83
CA VAL A 157 18.12 11.68 -9.85
C VAL A 157 17.02 11.76 -10.90
N ILE A 158 15.76 11.64 -10.46
CA ILE A 158 14.59 11.87 -11.31
C ILE A 158 14.42 13.38 -11.44
N SER A 159 14.32 13.86 -12.67
CA SER A 159 14.07 15.28 -12.91
C SER A 159 12.65 15.66 -12.46
N GLN A 160 12.44 16.93 -12.08
CA GLN A 160 11.12 17.40 -11.63
C GLN A 160 10.04 17.18 -12.70
N ASP A 161 10.41 17.27 -13.99
CA ASP A 161 9.52 17.04 -15.12
C ASP A 161 9.10 15.56 -15.25
N GLU A 162 10.00 14.62 -14.94
CA GLU A 162 9.67 13.19 -14.92
C GLU A 162 8.76 12.83 -13.73
N LEU A 163 8.95 13.51 -12.59
CA LEU A 163 8.05 13.37 -11.45
C LEU A 163 6.66 13.91 -11.78
N ASP A 164 6.56 15.05 -12.46
CA ASP A 164 5.30 15.65 -12.87
C ASP A 164 4.59 14.82 -13.96
N ALA A 165 5.33 14.18 -14.86
CA ALA A 165 4.78 13.26 -15.85
C ALA A 165 4.16 12.00 -15.21
N LEU A 166 4.76 11.47 -14.15
CA LEU A 166 4.22 10.33 -13.40
C LEU A 166 2.99 10.71 -12.56
N LEU A 167 2.87 11.98 -12.17
CA LEU A 167 1.75 12.51 -11.38
C LEU A 167 0.62 13.09 -12.25
N GLY A 168 0.90 13.43 -13.52
CA GLY A 168 0.02 14.17 -14.42
C GLY A 168 -0.83 13.33 -15.38
N THR A 169 -0.66 12.01 -15.43
CA THR A 169 -1.56 11.11 -16.18
C THR A 169 -2.50 10.40 -15.22
N VAL A 170 -3.63 11.06 -14.94
CA VAL A 170 -4.89 10.41 -14.59
C VAL A 170 -5.46 9.75 -15.83
#